data_AF-A0A950WG90-F1
#
_entry.id   AF-A0A950WG90-F1
#
_cell.length_a   1.000
_cell.length_b   1.000
_cell.length_c   1.000
_cell.angle_alpha   90.00
_cell.angle_beta   90.00
_cell.angle_gamma   90.00
#
_symmetry.space_group_name_H-M   'P 1'
#
loop_
_entity.id
_entity.type
_entity.pdbx_description
1 polymer ?
#
loop_
_entity_poly.entity_id
_entity_poly.type
_entity_poly.pdbx_seq_one_letter_code
_entity_poly.pdbx_strand_id
1 'polypeptide(L)'
;MTSTSAAQARPSLGFHGRSFMAYALKPQAPIADWLGELDKWARNSPGFFQGRAIVLDLAAVRLSETATAHLIGELSERGIRIIGIEGLGATEKLGPNFPPLLKGGRATPVEDASHANQKSVHPEPAS
;
A
#
# COMPACT_ATOMS: atom_id res chain seq x y z
N MET A 1 50.52 22.04 33.87
CA MET A 1 49.05 21.96 33.86
C MET A 1 48.63 21.43 32.50
N THR A 2 48.24 20.15 32.40
CA THR A 2 47.71 19.57 31.16
C THR A 2 46.24 19.25 31.38
N SER A 3 45.36 20.07 30.81
CA SER A 3 43.92 19.84 30.81
C SER A 3 43.57 18.87 29.68
N THR A 4 43.09 17.68 30.02
CA THR A 4 42.55 16.73 29.05
C THR A 4 41.11 17.13 28.72
N SER A 5 40.86 17.58 27.48
CA SER A 5 39.52 17.85 26.97
C SER A 5 38.83 16.53 26.62
N ALA A 6 37.70 16.23 27.26
CA ALA A 6 36.88 15.07 26.93
C ALA A 6 36.04 15.38 25.68
N ALA A 7 36.31 14.70 24.57
CA ALA A 7 35.52 14.81 23.35
C ALA A 7 34.12 14.22 23.59
N GLN A 8 33.10 15.09 23.61
CA GLN A 8 31.70 14.67 23.75
C GLN A 8 31.23 14.00 22.44
N ALA A 9 31.06 12.68 22.47
CA ALA A 9 30.55 11.91 21.33
C ALA A 9 29.15 12.42 20.97
N ARG A 10 28.99 12.97 19.75
CA ARG A 10 27.69 13.40 19.25
C ARG A 10 26.78 12.17 19.10
N PRO A 11 25.52 12.21 19.58
CA PRO A 11 24.59 11.10 19.40
C PRO A 11 24.40 10.84 17.90
N SER A 12 24.70 9.61 17.46
CA SER A 12 24.46 9.16 16.10
C SER A 12 22.97 8.85 15.93
N LEU A 13 22.33 9.47 14.93
CA LEU A 13 20.95 9.20 14.60
C LEU A 13 20.85 7.80 13.98
N GLY A 14 20.22 6.86 14.69
CA GLY A 14 20.08 5.47 14.26
C GLY A 14 19.02 5.32 13.18
N PHE A 15 19.43 5.29 11.91
CA PHE A 15 18.53 4.96 10.81
C PHE A 15 18.37 3.45 10.68
N HIS A 16 17.14 2.96 10.72
CA HIS A 16 16.81 1.56 10.53
C HIS A 16 15.84 1.42 9.37
N GLY A 17 16.30 0.85 8.25
CA GLY A 17 15.43 0.46 7.16
C GLY A 17 14.54 -0.73 7.57
N ARG A 18 13.25 -0.67 7.21
CA ARG A 18 12.31 -1.78 7.36
C ARG A 18 11.60 -1.98 6.03
N SER A 19 11.44 -3.24 5.62
CA SER A 19 10.64 -3.61 4.46
C SER A 19 9.30 -4.14 4.94
N PHE A 20 8.20 -3.60 4.43
CA PHE A 20 6.85 -4.07 4.71
C PHE A 20 6.22 -4.59 3.41
N MET A 21 5.43 -5.64 3.51
CA MET A 21 4.61 -6.10 2.39
C MET A 21 3.45 -5.12 2.20
N ALA A 22 3.34 -4.56 1.00
CA ALA A 22 2.24 -3.69 0.61
C ALA A 22 1.47 -4.31 -0.56
N TYR A 23 0.15 -4.13 -0.56
CA TYR A 23 -0.70 -4.55 -1.67
C TYR A 23 -0.92 -3.37 -2.61
N ALA A 24 -0.78 -3.60 -3.91
CA ALA A 24 -1.03 -2.57 -4.92
C ALA A 24 -2.45 -2.74 -5.49
N LEU A 25 -3.31 -1.75 -5.29
CA LEU A 25 -4.59 -1.66 -5.98
C LEU A 25 -4.36 -1.06 -7.36
N LYS A 26 -4.76 -1.80 -8.39
CA LYS A 26 -4.66 -1.41 -9.80
C LYS A 26 -6.06 -1.11 -10.35
N PRO A 27 -6.54 0.14 -10.23
CA PRO A 27 -7.79 0.54 -10.87
C PRO A 27 -7.75 0.31 -12.39
N GLN A 28 -8.89 -0.10 -12.93
CA GLN A 28 -9.11 -0.27 -14.36
C GLN A 28 -10.30 0.57 -14.80
N ALA A 29 -10.27 1.07 -16.03
CA ALA A 29 -11.42 1.74 -16.61
C ALA A 29 -12.47 0.70 -17.05
N PRO A 30 -13.77 0.90 -16.79
CA PRO A 30 -14.36 2.04 -16.06
C PRO A 30 -14.14 1.96 -14.53
N ILE A 31 -13.69 3.07 -13.92
CA ILE A 31 -13.37 3.13 -12.48
C ILE A 31 -14.58 2.81 -11.60
N ALA A 32 -15.78 3.22 -12.01
CA ALA A 32 -17.01 2.96 -11.28
C ALA A 32 -17.31 1.46 -11.16
N ASP A 33 -17.13 0.71 -12.26
CA ASP A 33 -17.34 -0.74 -12.26
C ASP A 33 -16.29 -1.45 -11.39
N TRP A 34 -15.04 -0.98 -11.48
CA TRP A 34 -13.95 -1.49 -10.64
C TRP A 34 -14.21 -1.26 -9.15
N LEU A 35 -14.69 -0.07 -8.76
CA LEU A 35 -15.11 0.20 -7.38
C LEU A 35 -16.26 -0.71 -6.95
N GLY A 36 -17.22 -0.98 -7.83
CA GLY A 36 -18.32 -1.91 -7.55
C GLY A 36 -17.85 -3.35 -7.29
N GLU A 37 -16.86 -3.83 -8.02
CA GLU A 37 -16.23 -5.14 -7.76
C GLU A 37 -15.43 -5.14 -6.45
N LEU A 38 -14.70 -4.05 -6.17
CA LEU A 38 -14.00 -3.86 -4.90
C LEU A 38 -14.98 -3.91 -3.71
N ASP A 39 -16.16 -3.31 -3.84
CA ASP A 39 -17.20 -3.31 -2.81
C ASP A 39 -17.81 -4.70 -2.59
N LYS A 40 -18.07 -5.44 -3.67
CA LYS A 40 -18.49 -6.86 -3.58
C LYS A 40 -17.45 -7.68 -2.84
N TRP A 41 -16.18 -7.48 -3.16
CA TRP A 41 -15.08 -8.21 -2.55
C TRP A 41 -14.88 -7.84 -1.07
N ALA A 42 -14.92 -6.56 -0.73
CA ALA A 42 -14.79 -6.07 0.64
C ALA A 42 -15.89 -6.63 1.56
N ARG A 43 -17.11 -6.81 1.04
CA ARG A 43 -18.21 -7.46 1.78
C ARG A 43 -17.94 -8.94 2.07
N ASN A 44 -17.29 -9.65 1.15
CA ASN A 44 -16.98 -11.07 1.30
C ASN A 44 -15.77 -11.33 2.20
N SER A 45 -14.89 -10.33 2.37
CA SER A 45 -13.66 -10.43 3.16
C SER A 45 -13.56 -9.32 4.21
N PRO A 46 -14.42 -9.32 5.25
CA PRO A 46 -14.38 -8.31 6.29
C PRO A 46 -12.99 -8.21 6.93
N GLY A 47 -12.41 -7.02 6.89
CA GLY A 47 -11.14 -6.75 7.57
C GLY A 47 -9.87 -7.07 6.78
N PHE A 48 -9.96 -7.48 5.50
CA PHE A 48 -8.75 -7.71 4.71
C PHE A 48 -7.81 -6.50 4.70
N PHE A 49 -8.37 -5.29 4.53
CA PHE A 49 -7.58 -4.06 4.46
C PHE A 49 -7.13 -3.54 5.83
N GLN A 50 -7.58 -4.14 6.94
CA GLN A 50 -7.21 -3.68 8.28
C GLN A 50 -5.73 -3.98 8.53
N GLY A 51 -4.98 -2.93 8.87
CA GLY A 51 -3.55 -3.03 9.19
C GLY A 51 -2.63 -3.29 8.00
N ARG A 52 -3.15 -3.33 6.77
CA ARG A 52 -2.36 -3.56 5.56
C ARG A 52 -1.95 -2.25 4.90
N ALA A 53 -0.69 -2.18 4.48
CA ALA A 53 -0.18 -1.11 3.65
C ALA A 53 -0.73 -1.27 2.22
N ILE A 54 -1.52 -0.29 1.75
CA ILE A 54 -2.09 -0.31 0.39
C ILE A 54 -1.48 0.82 -0.45
N VAL A 55 -0.97 0.47 -1.62
CA VAL A 55 -0.45 1.40 -2.63
C VAL A 55 -1.47 1.48 -3.76
N LEU A 56 -1.68 2.68 -4.32
CA LEU A 56 -2.54 2.87 -5.48
C LEU A 56 -1.67 2.99 -6.74
N ASP A 57 -1.77 1.99 -7.63
CA ASP A 57 -1.01 1.97 -8.89
C ASP A 57 -1.89 2.45 -10.06
N LEU A 58 -1.58 3.64 -10.55
CA LEU A 58 -2.29 4.31 -11.64
C LEU A 58 -1.63 4.07 -13.01
N ALA A 59 -0.76 3.06 -13.16
CA ALA A 59 -0.09 2.80 -14.45
C ALA A 59 -1.08 2.45 -15.58
N ALA A 60 -2.20 1.79 -15.26
CA ALA A 60 -3.20 1.35 -16.22
C ALA A 60 -4.26 2.42 -16.55
N VAL A 61 -4.32 3.52 -15.79
CA VAL A 61 -5.36 4.55 -15.93
C VAL A 61 -4.75 5.94 -15.88
N ARG A 62 -5.12 6.80 -16.84
CA ARG A 62 -4.73 8.22 -16.81
C ARG A 62 -5.87 9.02 -16.18
N LEU A 63 -5.67 9.44 -14.94
CA LEU A 63 -6.62 10.24 -14.18
C LEU A 63 -6.04 11.64 -13.97
N SER A 64 -6.89 12.67 -13.99
CA SER A 64 -6.49 13.99 -13.52
C SER A 64 -6.24 13.98 -12.01
N GLU A 65 -5.59 15.02 -11.50
CA GLU A 65 -5.39 15.20 -10.05
C GLU A 65 -6.72 15.17 -9.28
N THR A 66 -7.76 15.83 -9.80
CA THR A 66 -9.11 15.84 -9.21
C THR A 66 -9.73 14.45 -9.20
N ALA A 67 -9.63 13.70 -10.29
CA ALA A 67 -10.16 12.34 -10.36
C ALA A 67 -9.39 11.38 -9.44
N THR A 68 -8.08 11.60 -9.29
CA THR A 68 -7.24 10.85 -8.35
C THR A 68 -7.62 11.13 -6.90
N ALA A 69 -7.84 12.41 -6.54
CA ALA A 69 -8.33 12.79 -5.21
C ALA A 69 -9.69 12.16 -4.91
N HIS A 70 -10.61 12.20 -5.88
CA HIS A 70 -11.91 11.57 -5.76
C HIS A 70 -11.79 10.05 -5.51
N LEU A 71 -10.96 9.36 -6.29
CA LEU A 71 -10.71 7.93 -6.11
C LEU A 71 -10.13 7.60 -4.73
N ILE A 72 -9.18 8.41 -4.24
CA ILE A 72 -8.62 8.22 -2.90
C ILE A 72 -9.69 8.45 -1.82
N GLY A 73 -10.57 9.44 -2.01
CA GLY A 73 -11.72 9.68 -1.14
C GLY A 73 -12.65 8.47 -1.06
N GLU A 74 -13.06 7.94 -2.22
CA GLU A 74 -13.89 6.74 -2.33
C GLU A 74 -13.26 5.53 -1.63
N LEU A 75 -11.95 5.33 -1.78
CA LEU A 75 -11.23 4.25 -1.10
C LEU A 75 -11.18 4.47 0.43
N SER A 76 -10.98 5.71 0.87
CA SER A 76 -10.96 6.06 2.28
C SER A 76 -12.31 5.82 2.97
N GLU A 77 -13.42 6.14 2.31
CA GLU A 77 -14.77 5.87 2.83
C GLU A 77 -15.04 4.37 3.02
N ARG A 78 -14.36 3.53 2.23
CA ARG A 78 -14.40 2.06 2.33
C ARG A 78 -13.43 1.50 3.38
N GLY A 79 -12.76 2.36 4.14
CA GLY A 79 -11.77 1.99 5.15
C GLY A 79 -10.42 1.56 4.58
N ILE A 80 -10.16 1.85 3.30
CA ILE A 80 -8.90 1.52 2.62
C ILE A 80 -7.98 2.73 2.68
N ARG A 81 -6.95 2.66 3.52
CA ARG A 81 -5.95 3.73 3.64
C ARG A 81 -4.81 3.54 2.63
N ILE A 82 -4.70 4.46 1.69
CA ILE A 82 -3.61 4.52 0.73
C ILE A 82 -2.38 5.15 1.37
N ILE A 83 -1.26 4.43 1.35
CA ILE A 83 0.03 4.88 1.93
C ILE A 83 0.97 5.49 0.89
N GLY A 84 0.68 5.29 -0.39
CA GLY A 84 1.51 5.78 -1.48
C GLY A 84 0.84 5.55 -2.83
N ILE A 85 1.31 6.28 -3.83
CA ILE A 85 0.81 6.21 -5.21
C ILE A 85 1.98 5.83 -6.12
N GLU A 86 1.70 4.94 -7.07
CA GLU A 86 2.64 4.48 -8.10
C GLU A 86 2.04 4.67 -9.50
N GLY A 87 2.86 4.55 -10.54
CA GLY A 87 2.37 4.51 -11.93
C GLY A 87 1.94 5.85 -12.53
N LEU A 88 1.96 6.95 -11.76
CA LEU A 88 1.83 8.30 -12.32
C LEU A 88 3.01 8.56 -13.28
N GLY A 89 2.68 9.01 -14.50
CA GLY A 89 3.69 9.40 -15.48
C GLY A 89 4.63 10.45 -14.88
N ALA A 90 5.91 10.43 -15.27
CA ALA A 90 6.97 11.25 -14.66
C ALA A 90 6.70 12.77 -14.61
N THR A 91 5.68 13.23 -15.34
CA THR A 91 5.23 14.62 -15.46
C THR A 91 4.18 15.04 -14.43
N GLU A 92 3.49 14.11 -13.77
CA GLU A 92 2.45 14.44 -12.80
C GLU A 92 3.04 14.54 -11.39
N LYS A 93 3.17 15.78 -10.92
CA LYS A 93 3.47 16.07 -9.52
C LYS A 93 2.16 16.21 -8.78
N LEU A 94 1.94 15.35 -7.81
CA LEU A 94 0.79 15.42 -6.91
C LEU A 94 1.07 16.44 -5.80
N GLY A 95 0.05 17.21 -5.41
CA GLY A 95 0.17 18.20 -4.34
C GLY A 95 0.54 17.57 -2.98
N PRO A 96 0.96 18.39 -1.99
CA PRO A 96 1.40 17.92 -0.66
C PRO A 96 0.32 17.20 0.16
N ASN A 97 -0.95 17.32 -0.23
CA ASN A 97 -2.07 16.66 0.43
C ASN A 97 -2.27 15.20 0.01
N PHE A 98 -1.51 14.73 -0.98
CA PHE A 98 -1.62 13.36 -1.47
C PHE A 98 -0.57 12.44 -0.85
N PRO A 99 -0.84 11.12 -0.79
CA PRO A 99 0.16 10.13 -0.44
C PRO A 99 1.41 10.28 -1.33
N PRO A 100 2.61 10.00 -0.78
CA PRO A 100 3.86 10.17 -1.50
C PRO A 100 3.90 9.29 -2.76
N LEU A 101 4.55 9.81 -3.79
CA LEU A 101 4.84 9.02 -4.98
C LEU A 101 5.97 8.04 -4.67
N LEU A 102 5.63 6.75 -4.70
CA LEU A 102 6.61 5.70 -4.54
C LEU A 102 7.26 5.43 -5.90
N LYS A 103 8.59 5.39 -5.93
CA LYS A 103 9.38 5.03 -7.11
C LYS A 103 10.27 3.86 -6.73
N GLY A 104 10.11 2.72 -7.41
CA GLY A 104 10.98 1.56 -7.24
C GLY A 104 10.46 0.47 -6.29
N GLY A 105 9.15 0.37 -6.03
CA GLY A 105 8.57 -0.83 -5.45
C GLY A 105 8.89 -2.04 -6.32
N ARG A 106 9.60 -3.04 -5.79
CA ARG A 106 9.76 -4.33 -6.46
C ARG A 106 8.43 -5.08 -6.35
N ALA A 107 7.74 -5.25 -7.48
CA ALA A 107 6.54 -6.08 -7.53
C ALA A 107 6.87 -7.51 -7.13
N THR A 108 6.23 -8.01 -6.07
CA THR A 108 6.18 -9.44 -5.76
C THR A 108 5.09 -10.10 -6.62
N PRO A 109 5.19 -11.39 -6.95
CA PRO A 109 4.12 -12.10 -7.65
C PRO A 109 2.77 -11.88 -6.97
N VAL A 110 1.74 -11.64 -7.78
CA VAL A 110 0.36 -11.38 -7.30
C VAL A 110 -0.13 -12.63 -6.59
N GLU A 111 -0.42 -12.51 -5.29
CA GLU A 111 -1.15 -13.54 -4.57
C GLU A 111 -2.62 -13.37 -4.94
N ASP A 112 -3.11 -14.26 -5.80
CA ASP A 112 -4.50 -14.32 -6.19
C ASP A 112 -5.33 -14.58 -4.92
N ALA A 113 -6.25 -13.66 -4.57
CA ALA A 113 -7.03 -13.73 -3.33
C ALA A 113 -8.00 -14.93 -3.28
N SER A 114 -8.01 -15.75 -4.33
CA SER A 114 -8.72 -17.02 -4.43
C SER A 114 -8.19 -18.12 -3.49
N HIS A 115 -7.03 -17.93 -2.84
CA HIS A 115 -6.42 -18.94 -1.95
C HIS A 115 -6.72 -18.78 -0.45
N ALA A 116 -7.53 -17.81 -0.02
CA ALA A 116 -7.86 -17.64 1.41
C ALA A 116 -8.90 -18.65 1.95
N ASN A 117 -9.41 -19.58 1.13
CA ASN A 117 -10.41 -20.57 1.55
C ASN A 117 -10.02 -21.99 1.11
N GLN A 118 -8.87 -22.49 1.55
CA GLN A 118 -8.69 -23.92 1.76
C GLN A 118 -8.53 -24.17 3.25
N LYS A 119 -9.66 -24.50 3.87
CA LYS A 119 -9.76 -25.01 5.24
C LYS A 119 -8.70 -26.09 5.46
N SER A 120 -8.06 -26.01 6.63
CA SER A 120 -7.29 -27.08 7.25
C SER A 120 -8.02 -28.43 7.11
N VAL A 121 -7.45 -29.32 6.31
CA VAL A 121 -7.64 -30.76 6.49
C VAL A 121 -6.31 -31.29 6.98
N HIS A 122 -6.19 -31.38 8.30
CA HIS A 122 -5.17 -32.19 8.95
C HIS A 122 -5.66 -33.65 8.89
N PRO A 123 -5.01 -34.57 8.17
CA PRO A 123 -5.22 -35.98 8.47
C PRO A 123 -4.48 -36.26 9.80
N GLU A 124 -5.27 -36.51 10.82
CA GLU A 124 -4.85 -37.06 12.11
C GLU A 124 -3.95 -38.30 11.88
N PRO A 125 -2.78 -38.41 12.55
CA PRO A 125 -1.96 -39.61 12.44
C PRO A 125 -2.57 -40.70 13.31
N ALA A 126 -3.17 -41.72 12.68
CA ALA A 126 -3.55 -42.94 13.38
C ALA A 126 -2.30 -43.74 13.76
N SER A 127 -2.27 -44.15 15.03
CA SER A 127 -1.27 -45.00 15.68
C SER A 127 -1.25 -46.43 15.16
#